data_AF-A0A0C1JRZ7-F1
#
_entry.id   AF-A0A0C1JRZ7-F1
#
_cell.length_a   1.000
_cell.length_b   1.000
_cell.length_c   1.000
_cell.angle_alpha   90.00
_cell.angle_beta   90.00
_cell.angle_gamma   90.00
#
_symmetry.space_group_name_H-M   'P 1'
#
loop_
_entity.id
_entity.type
_entity.pdbx_description
1 polymer ?
#
loop_
_entity_poly.entity_id
_entity_poly.type
_entity_poly.pdbx_seq_one_letter_code
_entity_poly.pdbx_strand_id
1 'polypeptide(L)'
;MTNESIQIIYLNGPSSSEKTTLAKALQHAFEGPFLHIGIDRIIGWMPEKVNDWTDGEAPIGYSWKKSEDEFDNPIQELQAGPYAQKIGKTFQEVVLALAKMGHRIIIDDVSFGKQQLDEWKGILKDF
;
A
#
# COMPACT_ATOMS: atom_id res chain seq x y z
N MET A 1 13.12 -30.29 0.83
CA MET A 1 12.17 -29.19 0.71
C MET A 1 12.44 -28.58 -0.65
N THR A 2 11.48 -28.63 -1.56
CA THR A 2 11.61 -28.02 -2.89
C THR A 2 11.88 -26.53 -2.71
N ASN A 3 12.87 -26.02 -3.43
CA ASN A 3 13.25 -24.62 -3.44
C ASN A 3 12.16 -23.87 -4.25
N GLU A 4 10.95 -23.75 -3.69
CA GLU A 4 9.89 -22.98 -4.33
C GLU A 4 10.28 -21.51 -4.29
N SER A 5 10.38 -20.89 -5.47
CA SER A 5 10.60 -19.45 -5.59
C SER A 5 9.45 -18.72 -4.91
N ILE A 6 9.77 -17.78 -4.02
CA ILE A 6 8.78 -16.89 -3.40
C ILE A 6 8.18 -16.04 -4.53
N GLN A 7 6.84 -15.99 -4.60
CA GLN A 7 6.14 -15.19 -5.60
C GLN A 7 5.49 -13.99 -4.93
N ILE A 8 5.91 -12.79 -5.34
CA ILE A 8 5.36 -11.52 -4.88
C ILE A 8 4.73 -10.79 -6.07
N ILE A 9 3.48 -10.40 -5.93
CA ILE A 9 2.73 -9.64 -6.93
C ILE A 9 2.47 -8.26 -6.34
N TYR A 10 2.90 -7.22 -7.05
CA TYR A 10 2.74 -5.85 -6.61
C TYR A 10 1.72 -5.13 -7.51
N LEU A 11 0.58 -4.76 -6.92
CA LEU A 11 -0.50 -4.03 -7.57
C LEU A 11 -0.41 -2.56 -7.14
N ASN A 12 -0.15 -1.66 -8.10
CA ASN A 12 -0.16 -0.22 -7.87
C ASN A 12 -1.18 0.45 -8.79
N GLY A 13 -1.93 1.39 -8.22
CA GLY A 13 -2.97 2.13 -8.92
C GLY A 13 -3.66 3.11 -7.98
N PRO A 14 -4.41 4.08 -8.52
CA PRO A 14 -5.11 5.06 -7.70
C PRO A 14 -6.18 4.41 -6.81
N SER A 15 -6.64 5.14 -5.79
CA SER A 15 -7.80 4.71 -5.00
C SER A 15 -8.99 4.39 -5.92
N SER A 16 -9.78 3.38 -5.56
CA SER A 16 -10.93 2.90 -6.35
C SER A 16 -10.63 2.31 -7.74
N SER A 17 -9.37 2.05 -8.09
CA SER A 17 -9.02 1.33 -9.34
C SER A 17 -9.23 -0.20 -9.28
N GLU A 18 -10.08 -0.67 -8.37
CA GLU A 18 -10.46 -2.08 -8.19
C GLU A 18 -9.31 -3.08 -7.87
N LYS A 19 -8.16 -2.60 -7.39
CA LYS A 19 -7.00 -3.46 -7.03
C LYS A 19 -7.37 -4.58 -6.07
N THR A 20 -8.17 -4.29 -5.06
CA THR A 20 -8.65 -5.29 -4.09
C THR A 20 -9.52 -6.37 -4.75
N THR A 21 -10.29 -6.04 -5.78
CA THR A 21 -11.07 -7.01 -6.55
C THR A 21 -10.13 -7.91 -7.36
N LEU A 22 -9.14 -7.33 -8.03
CA LEU A 22 -8.11 -8.08 -8.75
C LEU A 22 -7.30 -8.99 -7.81
N ALA A 23 -6.89 -8.50 -6.65
CA ALA A 23 -6.18 -9.29 -5.64
C ALA A 23 -6.97 -10.52 -5.19
N LYS A 24 -8.27 -10.36 -4.93
CA LYS A 24 -9.16 -11.49 -4.59
C LYS A 24 -9.32 -12.46 -5.75
N ALA A 25 -9.48 -11.96 -6.98
CA ALA A 25 -9.57 -12.81 -8.16
C ALA A 25 -8.28 -13.65 -8.35
N LEU A 26 -7.11 -13.06 -8.11
CA LEU A 26 -5.83 -13.76 -8.14
C LEU A 26 -5.73 -14.83 -7.04
N GLN A 27 -6.18 -14.52 -5.81
CA GLN A 27 -6.25 -15.52 -4.73
C GLN A 27 -7.15 -16.72 -5.10
N HIS A 28 -8.24 -16.48 -5.83
CA HIS A 28 -9.12 -17.56 -6.30
C HIS A 28 -8.55 -18.34 -7.49
N ALA A 29 -7.80 -17.68 -8.37
CA ALA A 29 -7.29 -18.28 -9.59
C ALA A 29 -6.00 -19.10 -9.38
N PHE A 30 -5.19 -18.77 -8.38
CA PHE A 30 -3.94 -19.48 -8.12
C PHE A 30 -4.12 -20.72 -7.24
N GLU A 31 -3.35 -21.77 -7.53
CA GLU A 31 -3.41 -23.05 -6.79
C GLU A 31 -2.92 -22.93 -5.34
N GLY A 32 -1.97 -22.02 -5.07
CA GLY A 32 -1.36 -21.84 -3.74
C GLY A 32 -1.91 -20.63 -2.98
N PRO A 33 -1.80 -20.60 -1.64
CA PRO A 33 -2.31 -19.49 -0.84
C PRO A 33 -1.45 -18.24 -1.02
N PHE A 34 -2.06 -17.18 -1.55
CA PHE A 34 -1.48 -15.84 -1.55
C PHE A 34 -2.07 -15.02 -0.41
N LEU A 35 -1.21 -14.39 0.40
CA LEU A 35 -1.62 -13.39 1.36
C LEU A 35 -1.90 -12.08 0.62
N HIS A 36 -3.12 -11.55 0.75
CA HIS A 36 -3.43 -10.20 0.29
C HIS A 36 -3.18 -9.20 1.43
N ILE A 37 -2.20 -8.32 1.23
CA ILE A 37 -1.87 -7.23 2.13
C ILE A 37 -1.93 -5.90 1.36
N GLY A 38 -2.73 -4.98 1.87
CA GLY A 38 -2.89 -3.67 1.26
C GLY A 38 -2.63 -2.54 2.24
N ILE A 39 -2.25 -1.38 1.73
CA ILE A 39 -1.98 -0.20 2.56
C ILE A 39 -3.19 0.17 3.43
N ASP A 40 -4.41 0.03 2.91
CA ASP A 40 -5.66 0.28 3.64
C ASP A 40 -5.79 -0.56 4.93
N ARG A 41 -5.28 -1.80 4.91
CA ARG A 41 -5.30 -2.66 6.10
C ARG A 41 -4.37 -2.15 7.19
N ILE A 42 -3.20 -1.64 6.81
CA ILE A 42 -2.21 -1.11 7.76
C ILE A 42 -2.69 0.24 8.31
N ILE A 43 -3.29 1.08 7.45
CA ILE A 43 -3.97 2.31 7.88
C ILE A 43 -5.10 1.98 8.87
N GLY A 44 -5.87 0.92 8.63
CA GLY A 44 -6.93 0.45 9.52
C GLY A 44 -6.47 -0.02 10.90
N TRP A 45 -5.16 -0.20 11.13
CA TRP A 45 -4.61 -0.45 12.46
C TRP A 45 -4.36 0.82 13.28
N MET A 46 -4.36 1.99 12.63
CA MET A 46 -4.20 3.26 13.31
C MET A 46 -5.46 3.55 14.16
N PRO A 47 -5.33 4.27 15.29
CA PRO A 47 -6.50 4.76 16.01
C PRO A 47 -7.32 5.69 15.10
N GLU A 48 -8.63 5.46 14.99
CA GLU A 48 -9.51 6.18 14.03
C GLU A 48 -9.36 7.71 14.09
N LYS A 49 -9.23 8.27 15.30
CA LYS A 49 -9.08 9.71 15.56
C LYS A 49 -7.81 10.35 14.98
N VAL A 50 -6.88 9.56 14.45
CA VAL A 50 -5.59 10.03 13.96
C VAL A 50 -5.68 10.52 12.52
N ASN A 51 -6.62 9.99 11.73
CA ASN A 51 -6.80 10.31 10.32
C ASN A 51 -8.07 11.15 10.12
N ASP A 52 -8.08 11.97 9.07
CA ASP A 52 -9.26 12.74 8.66
C ASP A 52 -9.48 12.64 7.15
N TRP A 53 -10.53 11.93 6.75
CA TRP A 53 -10.85 11.71 5.34
C TRP A 53 -11.95 12.65 4.80
N THR A 54 -12.31 13.69 5.56
CA THR A 54 -13.48 14.54 5.34
C THR A 54 -13.17 15.99 4.98
N ASP A 55 -11.92 16.29 4.61
CA ASP A 55 -11.38 17.65 4.32
C ASP A 55 -10.97 18.44 5.59
N GLY A 56 -10.69 17.74 6.71
CA GLY A 56 -10.08 18.31 7.90
C GLY A 56 -8.57 18.09 8.01
N GLU A 57 -8.00 18.42 9.16
CA GLU A 57 -6.55 18.31 9.41
C GLU A 57 -6.21 17.08 10.25
N ALA A 58 -5.18 16.35 9.83
CA ALA A 58 -4.57 15.27 10.61
C ALA A 58 -3.06 15.53 10.78
N PRO A 59 -2.64 16.34 11.77
CA PRO A 59 -1.24 16.79 11.89
C PRO A 59 -0.22 15.65 11.99
N ILE A 60 -0.63 14.49 12.50
CA ILE A 60 0.21 13.30 12.60
C ILE A 60 -0.22 12.16 11.67
N GLY A 61 -1.47 12.13 11.21
CA GLY A 61 -2.04 11.05 10.41
C GLY A 61 -2.20 11.39 8.93
N TYR A 62 -3.13 10.71 8.28
CA TYR A 62 -3.50 10.97 6.89
C TYR A 62 -4.67 11.95 6.82
N SER A 63 -4.62 12.88 5.88
CA SER A 63 -5.80 13.66 5.51
C SER A 63 -5.87 14.00 4.03
N TRP A 64 -7.07 14.39 3.59
CA TRP A 64 -7.28 14.94 2.25
C TRP A 64 -7.22 16.46 2.30
N LYS A 65 -6.52 17.07 1.34
CA LYS A 65 -6.47 18.52 1.15
C LYS A 65 -6.88 18.86 -0.27
N LYS A 66 -7.89 19.72 -0.42
CA LYS A 66 -8.24 20.30 -1.72
C LYS A 66 -7.09 21.12 -2.29
N SER A 67 -6.83 20.93 -3.58
CA SER A 67 -5.81 21.65 -4.36
C SER A 67 -6.28 21.75 -5.81
N GLU A 68 -5.45 22.34 -6.67
CA GLU A 68 -5.68 22.47 -8.10
C GLU A 68 -4.47 21.90 -8.87
N ASP A 69 -4.72 21.26 -10.01
CA ASP A 69 -3.65 20.83 -10.91
C ASP A 69 -3.09 21.99 -11.75
N GLU A 70 -2.13 21.70 -12.65
CA GLU A 70 -1.51 22.71 -13.53
C GLU A 70 -2.49 23.37 -14.52
N PHE A 71 -3.74 22.89 -14.61
CA PHE A 71 -4.78 23.37 -15.50
C PHE A 71 -6.01 23.90 -14.73
N ASP A 72 -5.84 24.25 -13.45
CA ASP A 72 -6.88 24.76 -12.54
C ASP A 72 -8.04 23.76 -12.32
N ASN A 73 -7.84 22.45 -12.56
CA ASN A 73 -8.84 21.45 -12.23
C ASN A 73 -8.77 21.10 -10.74
N PRO A 74 -9.92 20.95 -10.06
CA PRO A 74 -9.93 20.58 -8.65
C PRO A 74 -9.41 19.17 -8.44
N ILE A 75 -8.43 19.02 -7.54
CA ILE A 75 -7.85 17.75 -7.12
C ILE A 75 -7.88 17.60 -5.59
N GLN A 76 -7.65 16.37 -5.13
CA GLN A 76 -7.49 16.02 -3.73
C GLN A 76 -6.07 15.50 -3.52
N GLU A 77 -5.30 16.17 -2.68
CA GLU A 77 -3.95 15.77 -2.32
C GLU A 77 -3.96 15.00 -1.00
N LEU A 78 -3.31 13.83 -1.01
CA LEU A 78 -3.10 13.07 0.21
C LEU A 78 -2.00 13.73 1.03
N GLN A 79 -2.34 14.16 2.24
CA GLN A 79 -1.39 14.63 3.25
C GLN A 79 -1.01 13.45 4.16
N ALA A 80 0.27 13.36 4.50
CA ALA A 80 0.79 12.34 5.41
C ALA A 80 1.69 12.98 6.47
N GLY A 81 1.16 13.12 7.69
CA GLY A 81 1.91 13.55 8.85
C GLY A 81 2.97 12.52 9.29
N PRO A 82 3.79 12.84 10.31
CA PRO A 82 4.92 11.99 10.70
C PRO A 82 4.54 10.56 11.09
N TYR A 83 3.37 10.35 11.71
CA TYR A 83 2.93 9.01 12.08
C TYR A 83 2.38 8.24 10.88
N ALA A 84 1.65 8.89 9.97
CA ALA A 84 1.27 8.31 8.67
C ALA A 84 2.49 7.85 7.84
N GLN A 85 3.55 8.66 7.78
CA GLN A 85 4.80 8.26 7.10
C GLN A 85 5.44 7.02 7.76
N LYS A 86 5.43 6.97 9.09
CA LYS A 86 5.87 5.78 9.84
C LYS A 86 5.01 4.55 9.51
N ILE A 87 3.70 4.72 9.31
CA ILE A 87 2.79 3.65 8.90
C ILE A 87 3.13 3.14 7.49
N GLY A 88 3.44 4.03 6.55
CA GLY A 88 3.95 3.63 5.22
C GLY A 88 5.23 2.77 5.29
N LYS A 89 6.19 3.13 6.17
CA LYS A 89 7.38 2.29 6.42
C LYS A 89 7.04 0.99 7.14
N THR A 90 6.07 1.01 8.06
CA THR A 90 5.59 -0.19 8.76
C THR A 90 4.99 -1.19 7.78
N PHE A 91 4.24 -0.72 6.78
CA PHE A 91 3.71 -1.57 5.72
C PHE A 91 4.82 -2.32 4.97
N GLN A 92 5.90 -1.61 4.57
CA GLN A 92 7.07 -2.21 3.93
C GLN A 92 7.72 -3.30 4.80
N GLU A 93 7.93 -3.02 6.09
CA GLU A 93 8.53 -3.98 7.03
C GLU A 93 7.66 -5.22 7.26
N VAL A 94 6.34 -5.05 7.35
CA VAL A 94 5.41 -6.19 7.48
C VAL A 94 5.46 -7.08 6.24
N VAL A 95 5.40 -6.48 5.04
CA VAL A 95 5.53 -7.23 3.78
C VAL A 95 6.85 -7.98 3.72
N LEU A 96 7.96 -7.31 4.06
CA LEU A 96 9.29 -7.91 4.06
C LEU A 96 9.39 -9.09 5.04
N ALA A 97 8.82 -8.97 6.24
CA ALA A 97 8.79 -10.06 7.21
C ALA A 97 8.01 -11.28 6.68
N LEU A 98 6.84 -11.05 6.07
CA LEU A 98 6.05 -12.12 5.46
C LEU A 98 6.81 -12.81 4.31
N ALA A 99 7.51 -12.03 3.48
CA ALA A 99 8.32 -12.57 2.39
C ALA A 99 9.46 -13.43 2.94
N LYS A 100 10.19 -12.96 3.96
CA LYS A 100 11.25 -13.72 4.65
C LYS A 100 10.75 -15.03 5.27
N MET A 101 9.49 -15.09 5.67
CA MET A 101 8.84 -16.30 6.18
C MET A 101 8.39 -17.28 5.07
N GLY A 102 8.58 -16.93 3.80
CA GLY A 102 8.25 -17.78 2.65
C GLY A 102 6.80 -17.68 2.18
N HIS A 103 6.05 -16.66 2.60
CA HIS A 103 4.69 -16.45 2.11
C HIS A 103 4.69 -15.92 0.68
N ARG A 104 3.75 -16.42 -0.14
CA ARG A 104 3.38 -15.79 -1.42
C ARG A 104 2.47 -14.61 -1.13
N ILE A 105 2.73 -13.46 -1.72
CA ILE A 105 2.11 -12.18 -1.30
C ILE A 105 1.57 -11.42 -2.51
N ILE A 106 0.37 -10.88 -2.36
CA ILE A 106 -0.18 -9.83 -3.22
C ILE A 106 -0.17 -8.54 -2.41
N ILE A 107 0.63 -7.57 -2.85
CA ILE A 107 0.75 -6.23 -2.28
C ILE A 107 -0.21 -5.33 -3.04
N ASP A 108 -1.16 -4.71 -2.34
CA ASP A 108 -2.13 -3.73 -2.87
C ASP A 108 -1.76 -2.33 -2.34
N ASP A 109 -1.06 -1.53 -3.15
CA ASP A 109 -0.49 -0.25 -2.75
C ASP A 109 -0.98 0.92 -3.60
N VAL A 110 -0.84 2.13 -3.04
CA VAL A 110 -1.04 3.41 -3.71
C VAL A 110 0.28 4.18 -3.63
N SER A 111 1.19 3.88 -4.56
CA SER A 111 2.49 4.53 -4.66
C SER A 111 2.44 5.74 -5.59
N PHE A 112 2.90 6.89 -5.09
CA PHE A 112 2.90 8.17 -5.80
C PHE A 112 4.22 8.43 -6.51
N GLY A 113 4.34 7.94 -7.75
CA GLY A 113 5.48 8.24 -8.61
C GLY A 113 6.62 7.22 -8.54
N LYS A 114 7.73 7.56 -9.21
CA LYS A 114 8.84 6.62 -9.46
C LYS A 114 9.61 6.25 -8.18
N GLN A 115 9.74 7.18 -7.23
CA GLN A 115 10.58 6.99 -6.05
C GLN A 115 10.08 5.83 -5.17
N GLN A 116 8.80 5.81 -4.83
CA GLN A 116 8.21 4.76 -3.97
C GLN A 116 8.26 3.39 -4.65
N LEU A 117 8.07 3.35 -5.98
CA LEU A 117 8.24 2.12 -6.74
C LEU A 117 9.68 1.61 -6.72
N ASP A 118 10.66 2.50 -6.82
CA ASP A 118 12.07 2.13 -6.72
C ASP A 118 12.46 1.68 -5.30
N GLU A 119 11.86 2.27 -4.26
CA GLU A 119 12.00 1.81 -2.88
C GLU A 119 11.50 0.36 -2.74
N TRP A 120 10.32 0.05 -3.26
CA TRP A 120 9.77 -1.32 -3.25
C TRP A 120 10.66 -2.31 -3.98
N LYS A 121 11.17 -1.95 -5.16
CA LYS A 121 12.13 -2.78 -5.90
C LYS A 121 13.40 -3.03 -5.09
N GLY A 122 13.89 -2.01 -4.37
CA GLY A 122 15.06 -2.14 -3.50
C GLY A 122 14.82 -3.07 -2.31
N ILE A 123 13.67 -2.94 -1.66
CA ILE A 123 13.27 -3.77 -0.50
C ILE A 123 13.09 -5.24 -0.88
N LEU A 124 12.52 -5.50 -2.05
CA LEU A 124 12.15 -6.84 -2.50
C LEU A 124 13.16 -7.48 -3.45
N LYS A 125 14.32 -6.86 -3.69
CA LYS A 125 15.33 -7.31 -4.68
C LYS A 125 15.83 -8.75 -4.51
N ASP A 126 15.74 -9.28 -3.29
CA ASP A 126 16.28 -10.59 -2.91
C ASP A 126 15.20 -11.71 -2.95
N PHE A 127 13.98 -11.37 -3.40
CA PHE A 127 12.84 -12.28 -3.59
C PHE A 127 12.48 -12.39 -5.07
#